data_AF-A0A0L8C7G8-F1
#
_entry.id   AF-A0A0L8C7G8-F1
#
_cell.length_a   1.000
_cell.length_b   1.000
_cell.length_c   1.000
_cell.angle_alpha   90.00
_cell.angle_beta   90.00
_cell.angle_gamma   90.00
#
_symmetry.space_group_name_H-M   'P 1'
#
loop_
_entity.id
_entity.type
_entity.pdbx_description
1 polymer ?
#
loop_
_entity_poly.entity_id
_entity_poly.type
_entity_poly.pdbx_seq_one_letter_code
_entity_poly.pdbx_strand_id
1 'polypeptide(L)'
;MRSKTSTQLFQYWNLIRGDRERPRRDEIEPSAIRMLLPDLFILERDRFGGMKFRLAGTHVCALFGHELRGQQFGTLWFGTQAGRTLQVSRQVMARHVPVMLSATARTEDRRELETEALLLPLASNDGHSDRILGSLSPLSRPYWLHATPVSGLDATGLRVLDPDRTAALLKEPGLDETFSPGIRRVQHLRVFEGGRDG
;
A
#
# COMPACT_ATOMS: atom_id res chain seq x y z
N MET A 1 3.13 4.78 -9.92
CA MET A 1 2.41 5.48 -8.84
C MET A 1 1.71 6.65 -9.49
N ARG A 2 0.44 6.90 -9.19
CA ARG A 2 -0.30 8.05 -9.75
C ARG A 2 -0.55 9.12 -8.69
N SER A 3 -0.63 8.75 -7.41
CA SER A 3 -0.76 9.72 -6.31
C SER A 3 0.56 10.44 -6.02
N LYS A 4 0.48 11.76 -5.81
CA LYS A 4 1.60 12.58 -5.31
C LYS A 4 2.01 12.15 -3.90
N THR A 5 1.04 11.86 -3.03
CA THR A 5 1.27 11.39 -1.65
C THR A 5 2.12 10.12 -1.65
N SER A 6 1.73 9.11 -2.43
CA SER A 6 2.47 7.86 -2.54
C SER A 6 3.89 8.06 -3.08
N THR A 7 4.04 8.93 -4.09
CA THR A 7 5.35 9.23 -4.68
C THR A 7 6.27 9.91 -3.67
N GLN A 8 5.78 10.95 -2.97
CA GLN A 8 6.55 11.69 -1.97
C GLN A 8 6.90 10.82 -0.76
N LEU A 9 5.97 9.99 -0.29
CA LEU A 9 6.22 9.08 0.82
C LEU A 9 7.29 8.04 0.45
N PHE A 10 7.22 7.46 -0.75
CA PHE A 10 8.21 6.50 -1.22
C PHE A 10 9.59 7.13 -1.37
N GLN A 11 9.68 8.35 -1.88
CA GLN A 11 10.95 9.09 -1.97
C GLN A 11 11.55 9.35 -0.59
N TYR A 12 10.73 9.82 0.36
CA TYR A 12 11.14 10.02 1.74
C TYR A 12 11.63 8.71 2.39
N TRP A 13 10.88 7.61 2.25
CA TRP A 13 11.28 6.32 2.79
C TRP A 13 12.60 5.80 2.20
N ASN A 14 12.83 5.98 0.89
CA ASN A 14 14.11 5.65 0.27
C ASN A 14 15.26 6.53 0.77
N LEU A 15 15.01 7.81 1.00
CA LEU A 15 16.02 8.72 1.56
C LEU A 15 16.48 8.25 2.94
N ILE A 16 15.53 7.92 3.83
CA ILE A 16 15.85 7.51 5.21
C ILE A 16 16.54 6.14 5.23
N ARG A 17 16.09 5.18 4.41
CA ARG A 17 16.68 3.83 4.44
C ARG A 17 18.12 3.81 3.91
N GLY A 18 18.47 4.68 2.96
CA GLY A 18 19.76 4.63 2.25
C GLY A 18 19.96 3.29 1.55
N ASP A 19 21.08 2.62 1.78
CA ASP A 19 21.41 1.32 1.17
C ASP A 19 20.76 0.12 1.90
N ARG A 20 20.08 0.35 3.03
CA ARG A 20 19.43 -0.70 3.82
C ARG A 20 18.11 -1.13 3.19
N GLU A 21 17.67 -2.36 3.45
CA GLU A 21 16.39 -2.87 2.94
C GLU A 21 15.17 -2.11 3.50
N ARG A 22 15.27 -1.55 4.71
CA ARG A 22 14.23 -0.75 5.36
C ARG A 22 14.81 0.18 6.42
N PRO A 23 14.16 1.32 6.71
CA PRO A 23 14.49 2.15 7.85
C PRO A 23 13.81 1.64 9.14
N ARG A 24 14.28 2.12 10.28
CA ARG A 24 13.63 1.94 11.58
C ARG A 24 12.50 2.96 11.75
N ARG A 25 11.52 2.63 12.57
CA ARG A 25 10.37 3.50 12.86
C ARG A 25 10.79 4.80 13.57
N ASP A 26 11.81 4.77 14.41
CA ASP A 26 12.32 5.94 15.15
C ASP A 26 13.04 6.95 14.24
N GLU A 27 13.52 6.52 13.07
CA GLU A 27 14.09 7.39 12.03
C GLU A 27 13.03 8.15 11.22
N ILE A 28 11.75 7.76 11.33
CA ILE A 28 10.65 8.46 10.66
C ILE A 28 10.28 9.71 11.44
N GLU A 29 10.60 10.86 10.88
CA GLU A 29 10.30 12.19 11.40
C GLU A 29 8.96 12.72 10.84
N PRO A 30 7.89 12.82 11.67
CA PRO A 30 6.59 13.27 11.19
C PRO A 30 6.59 14.70 10.64
N SER A 31 7.47 15.56 11.14
CA SER A 31 7.65 16.94 10.68
C SER A 31 8.10 17.01 9.21
N ALA A 32 8.98 16.11 8.78
CA ALA A 32 9.50 16.05 7.41
C ALA A 32 8.41 15.68 6.38
N ILE A 33 7.37 14.97 6.81
CA ILE A 33 6.25 14.50 5.97
C ILE A 33 4.88 15.05 6.44
N ARG A 34 4.88 16.20 7.12
CA ARG A 34 3.68 16.78 7.76
C ARG A 34 2.48 16.87 6.82
N MET A 35 2.71 17.25 5.56
CA MET A 35 1.66 17.40 4.55
C MET A 35 1.03 16.08 4.12
N LEU A 36 1.72 14.96 4.32
CA LEU A 36 1.25 13.63 3.94
C LEU A 36 0.45 12.98 5.06
N LEU A 37 0.70 13.36 6.32
CA LEU A 37 0.16 12.70 7.53
C LEU A 37 -1.35 12.40 7.48
N PRO A 38 -2.24 13.26 6.93
CA PRO A 38 -3.66 12.95 6.82
C PRO A 38 -3.98 11.69 5.99
N ASP A 39 -3.13 11.35 5.02
CA ASP A 39 -3.29 10.21 4.11
C ASP A 39 -2.49 8.97 4.56
N LEU A 40 -1.70 9.08 5.65
CA LEU A 40 -0.81 8.01 6.09
C LEU A 40 -1.48 7.09 7.11
N PHE A 41 -0.96 5.88 7.24
CA PHE A 41 -1.29 4.96 8.31
C PHE A 41 -0.06 4.14 8.72
N ILE A 42 -0.11 3.57 9.92
CA ILE A 42 0.88 2.61 10.41
C ILE A 42 0.15 1.33 10.76
N LEU A 43 0.58 0.23 10.15
CA LEU A 43 0.18 -1.12 10.55
C LEU A 43 1.22 -1.72 11.48
N GLU A 44 0.77 -2.50 12.45
CA GLU A 44 1.61 -3.35 13.28
C GLU A 44 1.06 -4.78 13.23
N ARG A 45 1.98 -5.74 13.16
CA ARG A 45 1.66 -7.16 13.26
C ARG A 45 1.25 -7.49 14.70
N ASP A 46 0.06 -8.07 14.87
CA ASP A 46 -0.36 -8.58 16.18
C ASP A 46 0.22 -9.99 16.47
N ARG A 47 0.07 -10.45 17.72
CA ARG A 47 0.56 -11.76 18.18
C ARG A 47 -0.01 -12.96 17.40
N PHE A 48 -1.15 -12.79 16.73
CA PHE A 48 -1.80 -13.83 15.92
C PHE A 48 -1.47 -13.67 14.43
N GLY A 49 -0.57 -12.74 14.09
CA GLY A 49 -0.17 -12.45 12.72
C GLY A 49 -1.19 -11.63 11.93
N GLY A 50 -2.21 -11.06 12.58
CA GLY A 50 -3.06 -10.02 12.00
C GLY A 50 -2.29 -8.72 11.80
N MET A 51 -2.87 -7.78 11.06
CA MET A 51 -2.27 -6.47 10.78
C MET A 51 -3.22 -5.40 11.28
N LYS A 52 -2.85 -4.73 12.37
CA LYS A 52 -3.71 -3.72 13.00
C LYS A 52 -3.23 -2.32 12.71
N PHE A 53 -4.16 -1.42 12.48
CA PHE A 53 -3.87 0.01 12.48
C PHE A 53 -3.44 0.47 13.86
N ARG A 54 -2.23 1.03 13.95
CA ARG A 54 -1.78 1.76 15.14
C ARG A 54 -2.05 3.24 15.04
N LEU A 55 -2.01 3.74 13.81
CA LEU A 55 -2.32 5.10 13.47
C LEU A 55 -2.99 5.08 12.09
N ALA A 56 -3.97 5.94 11.91
CA ALA A 56 -4.54 6.27 10.62
C ALA A 56 -4.75 7.78 10.58
N GLY A 57 -4.33 8.40 9.48
CA GLY A 57 -4.50 9.81 9.23
C GLY A 57 -5.96 10.19 9.05
N THR A 58 -6.26 11.48 9.21
CA THR A 58 -7.62 11.99 9.22
C THR A 58 -8.36 11.79 7.90
N HIS A 59 -7.69 11.91 6.75
CA HIS A 59 -8.32 11.61 5.46
C HIS A 59 -8.60 10.13 5.28
N VAL A 60 -7.71 9.26 5.76
CA VAL A 60 -7.93 7.81 5.73
C VAL A 60 -9.17 7.46 6.56
N CYS A 61 -9.27 7.95 7.80
CA CYS A 61 -10.45 7.74 8.64
C CYS A 61 -11.71 8.35 8.01
N ALA A 62 -11.63 9.56 7.46
CA ALA A 62 -12.76 10.23 6.82
C ALA A 62 -13.26 9.48 5.57
N LEU A 63 -12.37 8.77 4.85
CA LEU A 63 -12.77 7.96 3.71
C LEU A 63 -13.75 6.84 4.13
N PHE A 64 -13.53 6.20 5.28
CA PHE A 64 -14.39 5.13 5.80
C PHE A 64 -15.45 5.62 6.81
N GLY A 65 -15.46 6.92 7.14
CA GLY A 65 -16.42 7.53 8.05
C GLY A 65 -16.25 7.20 9.54
N HIS A 66 -15.14 6.58 9.94
CA HIS A 66 -14.91 6.19 11.33
C HIS A 66 -13.41 6.01 11.65
N GLU A 67 -13.04 5.96 12.93
CA GLU A 67 -11.63 5.77 13.32
C GLU A 67 -11.16 4.32 13.07
N LEU A 68 -10.04 4.19 12.37
CA LEU A 68 -9.46 2.89 12.02
C LEU A 68 -8.50 2.35 13.09
N ARG A 69 -8.07 3.16 14.06
CA ARG A 69 -7.12 2.73 15.09
C ARG A 69 -7.60 1.48 15.81
N GLY A 70 -6.73 0.47 15.91
CA GLY A 70 -7.02 -0.83 16.52
C GLY A 70 -7.72 -1.83 15.59
N GLN A 71 -8.27 -1.39 14.46
CA GLN A 71 -8.92 -2.27 13.50
C GLN A 71 -7.93 -3.08 12.66
N GLN A 72 -8.39 -4.20 12.13
CA GLN A 72 -7.61 -5.05 11.24
C GLN A 72 -7.59 -4.46 9.83
N PHE A 73 -6.43 -4.38 9.19
CA PHE A 73 -6.28 -3.87 7.83
C PHE A 73 -7.16 -4.61 6.81
N GLY A 74 -7.39 -5.91 7.06
CA GLY A 74 -8.28 -6.74 6.25
C GLY A 74 -9.74 -6.25 6.22
N THR A 75 -10.22 -5.51 7.22
CA THR A 75 -11.62 -5.03 7.26
C THR A 75 -11.91 -3.97 6.21
N LEU A 76 -10.87 -3.34 5.64
CA LEU A 76 -11.05 -2.38 4.56
C LEU A 76 -11.42 -3.02 3.22
N TRP A 77 -11.28 -4.33 3.07
CA TRP A 77 -11.32 -5.01 1.78
C TRP A 77 -12.52 -5.94 1.66
N PHE A 78 -13.18 -5.94 0.51
CA PHE A 78 -14.36 -6.78 0.30
C PHE A 78 -14.03 -8.27 0.15
N GLY A 79 -14.90 -9.12 0.72
CA GLY A 79 -14.92 -10.56 0.49
C GLY A 79 -13.56 -11.25 0.72
N THR A 80 -13.12 -12.02 -0.27
CA THR A 80 -11.87 -12.80 -0.19
C THR A 80 -10.61 -11.93 -0.23
N GLN A 81 -10.73 -10.64 -0.58
CA GLN A 81 -9.59 -9.72 -0.67
C GLN A 81 -8.98 -9.42 0.70
N ALA A 82 -9.75 -9.54 1.79
CA ALA A 82 -9.24 -9.36 3.15
C ALA A 82 -8.07 -10.30 3.49
N GLY A 83 -8.21 -11.59 3.17
CA GLY A 83 -7.15 -12.59 3.36
C GLY A 83 -5.95 -12.35 2.46
N ARG A 84 -6.19 -11.94 1.21
CA ARG A 84 -5.14 -11.63 0.23
C ARG A 84 -4.30 -10.43 0.66
N THR A 85 -4.93 -9.34 1.09
CA THR A 85 -4.21 -8.16 1.56
C THR A 85 -3.44 -8.42 2.85
N LEU A 86 -3.97 -9.29 3.73
CA LEU A 86 -3.22 -9.76 4.90
C LEU A 86 -1.94 -10.51 4.48
N GLN A 87 -2.04 -11.42 3.50
CA GLN A 87 -0.87 -12.13 2.97
C GLN A 87 0.14 -11.17 2.33
N VAL A 88 -0.31 -10.21 1.52
CA VAL A 88 0.56 -9.17 0.94
C VAL A 88 1.30 -8.40 2.03
N SER A 89 0.58 -7.95 3.07
CA SER A 89 1.19 -7.22 4.19
C SER A 89 2.26 -8.04 4.92
N ARG A 90 2.02 -9.35 5.09
CA ARG A 90 3.02 -10.27 5.65
C ARG A 90 4.25 -10.40 4.76
N GLN A 91 4.08 -10.46 3.44
CA GLN A 91 5.19 -10.55 2.50
C GLN A 91 6.01 -9.25 2.44
N VAL A 92 5.36 -8.08 2.52
CA VAL A 92 6.03 -6.78 2.65
C VAL A 92 6.99 -6.78 3.84
N MET A 93 6.51 -7.23 5.01
CA MET A 93 7.34 -7.34 6.21
C MET A 93 8.42 -8.40 6.09
N ALA A 94 8.11 -9.60 5.61
CA ALA A 94 9.04 -10.73 5.59
C ALA A 94 10.18 -10.55 4.57
N ARG A 95 9.90 -9.90 3.44
CA ARG A 95 10.87 -9.72 2.34
C ARG A 95 11.47 -8.33 2.28
N HIS A 96 11.01 -7.42 3.13
CA HIS A 96 11.42 -6.02 3.16
C HIS A 96 11.25 -5.32 1.80
N VAL A 97 10.17 -5.65 1.10
CA VAL A 97 9.88 -5.13 -0.23
C VAL A 97 8.69 -4.17 -0.18
N PRO A 98 8.81 -2.96 -0.73
CA PRO A 98 7.69 -2.03 -0.80
C PRO A 98 6.68 -2.47 -1.87
N VAL A 99 5.40 -2.29 -1.58
CA VAL A 99 4.29 -2.71 -2.47
C VAL A 99 3.31 -1.57 -2.66
N MET A 100 2.88 -1.38 -3.90
CA MET A 100 1.74 -0.55 -4.26
C MET A 100 0.54 -1.43 -4.61
N LEU A 101 -0.61 -1.12 -4.03
CA LEU A 101 -1.89 -1.69 -4.38
C LEU A 101 -2.70 -0.63 -5.14
N SER A 102 -3.31 -1.02 -6.26
CA SER A 102 -4.40 -0.26 -6.86
C SER A 102 -5.71 -0.84 -6.37
N ALA A 103 -6.69 0.01 -6.07
CA ALA A 103 -7.99 -0.43 -5.60
C ALA A 103 -9.10 0.50 -6.06
N THR A 104 -10.32 -0.03 -6.15
CA THR A 104 -11.54 0.76 -6.30
C THR A 104 -12.23 0.81 -4.96
N ALA A 105 -12.36 2.00 -4.39
CA ALA A 105 -13.20 2.23 -3.23
C ALA A 105 -14.67 2.33 -3.67
N ARG A 106 -15.57 1.70 -2.92
CA ARG A 106 -17.01 1.71 -3.19
C ARG A 106 -17.78 2.23 -1.99
N THR A 107 -18.80 3.02 -2.27
CA THR A 107 -19.80 3.47 -1.30
C THR A 107 -21.00 2.52 -1.30
N GLU A 108 -21.88 2.62 -0.31
CA GLU A 108 -23.12 1.83 -0.26
C GLU A 108 -24.05 2.11 -1.45
N ASP A 109 -24.11 3.36 -1.92
CA ASP A 109 -24.88 3.77 -3.10
C ASP A 109 -24.12 3.52 -4.43
N ARG A 110 -23.10 2.64 -4.39
CA ARG A 110 -22.36 2.11 -5.55
C ARG A 110 -21.57 3.16 -6.34
N ARG A 111 -21.24 4.31 -5.76
CA ARG A 111 -20.23 5.20 -6.35
C ARG A 111 -18.85 4.60 -6.18
N GLU A 112 -18.03 4.77 -7.20
CA GLU A 112 -16.67 4.26 -7.25
C GLU A 112 -15.64 5.38 -7.23
N LEU A 113 -14.50 5.10 -6.63
CA LEU A 113 -13.35 5.99 -6.58
C LEU A 113 -12.07 5.18 -6.69
N GLU A 114 -11.25 5.47 -7.69
CA GLU A 114 -9.93 4.86 -7.79
C GLU A 114 -9.05 5.34 -6.64
N THR A 115 -8.33 4.40 -6.03
CA THR A 115 -7.42 4.63 -4.91
C THR A 115 -6.12 3.87 -5.11
N GLU A 116 -5.07 4.35 -4.46
CA GLU A 116 -3.79 3.66 -4.33
C GLU A 116 -3.45 3.49 -2.86
N ALA A 117 -2.98 2.29 -2.48
CA ALA A 117 -2.43 2.03 -1.17
C ALA A 117 -0.94 1.65 -1.28
N LEU A 118 -0.07 2.45 -0.67
CA LEU A 118 1.36 2.16 -0.58
C LEU A 118 1.65 1.45 0.75
N LEU A 119 2.47 0.40 0.72
CA LEU A 119 2.92 -0.34 1.89
C LEU A 119 4.46 -0.39 1.89
N LEU A 120 5.06 0.24 2.90
CA LEU A 120 6.51 0.35 3.08
C LEU A 120 6.91 -0.36 4.37
N PRO A 121 7.82 -1.34 4.33
CA PRO A 121 8.25 -2.04 5.53
C PRO A 121 9.05 -1.09 6.43
N LEU A 122 8.86 -1.25 7.75
CA LEU A 122 9.65 -0.59 8.78
C LEU A 122 10.17 -1.63 9.77
N ALA A 123 11.35 -1.38 10.33
CA ALA A 123 11.77 -2.08 11.53
C ALA A 123 11.18 -1.40 12.78
N SER A 124 10.79 -2.18 13.80
CA SER A 124 10.60 -1.68 15.16
C SER A 124 11.93 -1.18 15.74
N ASN A 125 11.82 -0.53 16.90
CA ASN A 125 13.00 -0.04 17.62
C ASN A 125 13.96 -1.19 17.97
N ASP A 126 13.44 -2.39 18.19
CA ASP A 126 14.19 -3.62 18.49
C ASP A 126 14.68 -4.36 17.23
N GLY A 127 14.46 -3.79 16.03
CA GLY A 127 14.96 -4.30 14.75
C GLY A 127 14.03 -5.30 14.03
N HIS A 128 12.96 -5.74 14.66
CA HIS A 128 11.99 -6.66 14.04
C HIS A 128 11.21 -5.99 12.91
N SER A 129 10.97 -6.70 11.81
CA SER A 129 10.10 -6.23 10.72
C SER A 129 8.64 -6.53 11.05
N ASP A 130 8.05 -5.72 11.91
CA ASP A 130 6.68 -5.90 12.44
C ASP A 130 5.76 -4.71 12.13
N ARG A 131 6.25 -3.72 11.37
CA ARG A 131 5.53 -2.48 11.04
C ARG A 131 5.53 -2.20 9.56
N ILE A 132 4.43 -1.59 9.11
CA ILE A 132 4.31 -1.01 7.77
C ILE A 132 3.91 0.45 7.92
N LEU A 133 4.66 1.33 7.28
CA LEU A 133 4.22 2.69 6.97
C LEU A 133 3.48 2.63 5.64
N GLY A 134 2.26 3.13 5.61
CA GLY A 134 1.49 3.17 4.38
C GLY A 134 0.81 4.51 4.14
N SER A 135 0.34 4.67 2.90
CA SER A 135 -0.58 5.73 2.53
C SER A 135 -1.78 5.15 1.80
N LEU A 136 -2.95 5.77 1.95
CA LEU A 136 -4.12 5.49 1.14
C LEU A 136 -4.56 6.80 0.49
N SER A 137 -4.59 6.84 -0.83
CA SER A 137 -4.87 8.07 -1.58
C SER A 137 -5.92 7.86 -2.65
N PRO A 138 -7.02 8.64 -2.63
CA PRO A 138 -7.86 8.85 -3.79
C PRO A 138 -7.08 9.39 -4.99
N LEU A 139 -7.41 8.91 -6.19
CA LEU A 139 -6.83 9.38 -7.45
C LEU A 139 -7.63 10.50 -8.11
N SER A 140 -8.82 10.78 -7.60
CA SER A 140 -9.63 11.93 -7.95
C SER A 140 -10.30 12.52 -6.70
N ARG A 141 -10.90 13.70 -6.83
CA ARG A 141 -11.61 14.39 -5.75
C ARG A 141 -13.05 14.68 -6.17
N PRO A 142 -13.93 13.67 -6.19
CA PRO A 142 -15.33 13.90 -6.51
C PRO A 142 -16.01 14.72 -5.40
N TYR A 143 -17.10 15.41 -5.73
CA TYR A 143 -17.82 16.29 -4.79
C TYR A 143 -18.32 15.56 -3.52
N TRP A 144 -18.51 14.24 -3.60
CA TRP A 144 -18.99 13.41 -2.49
C TRP A 144 -17.87 12.89 -1.59
N LEU A 145 -16.60 13.07 -1.97
CA LEU A 145 -15.46 12.69 -1.15
C LEU A 145 -15.58 13.44 0.19
N HIS A 146 -15.70 12.69 1.29
CA HIS A 146 -15.98 13.14 2.66
C HIS A 146 -17.45 13.41 3.03
N ALA A 147 -18.38 13.41 2.08
CA ALA A 147 -19.82 13.46 2.37
C ALA A 147 -20.43 12.06 2.51
N THR A 148 -19.92 11.10 1.73
CA THR A 148 -20.38 9.70 1.75
C THR A 148 -19.18 8.79 2.03
N PRO A 149 -19.19 8.01 3.12
CA PRO A 149 -18.11 7.09 3.42
C PRO A 149 -18.10 5.91 2.45
N VAL A 150 -16.91 5.38 2.19
CA VAL A 150 -16.73 4.14 1.44
C VAL A 150 -16.99 2.96 2.38
N SER A 151 -17.70 1.95 1.89
CA SER A 151 -17.98 0.70 2.61
C SER A 151 -16.85 -0.32 2.49
N GLY A 152 -15.91 -0.12 1.56
CA GLY A 152 -14.73 -0.97 1.41
C GLY A 152 -13.98 -0.74 0.11
N LEU A 153 -12.93 -1.54 -0.08
CA LEU A 153 -12.01 -1.51 -1.21
C LEU A 153 -12.02 -2.84 -1.95
N ASP A 154 -12.03 -2.77 -3.28
CA ASP A 154 -11.75 -3.88 -4.17
C ASP A 154 -10.34 -3.72 -4.75
N ALA A 155 -9.41 -4.63 -4.42
CA ALA A 155 -8.08 -4.60 -5.00
C ALA A 155 -8.12 -4.88 -6.51
N THR A 156 -7.63 -3.94 -7.30
CA THR A 156 -7.58 -3.97 -8.77
C THR A 156 -6.16 -4.05 -9.32
N GLY A 157 -5.14 -3.91 -8.47
CA GLY A 157 -3.75 -3.92 -8.90
C GLY A 157 -2.78 -4.23 -7.77
N LEU A 158 -1.65 -4.84 -8.10
CA LEU A 158 -0.50 -4.94 -7.21
C LEU A 158 0.79 -4.72 -8.02
N ARG A 159 1.70 -3.93 -7.46
CA ARG A 159 3.03 -3.70 -8.02
C ARG A 159 4.06 -3.71 -6.90
N VAL A 160 5.07 -4.57 -7.01
CA VAL A 160 6.26 -4.51 -6.16
C VAL A 160 7.12 -3.34 -6.64
N LEU A 161 7.59 -2.52 -5.69
CA LEU A 161 8.36 -1.33 -5.95
C LEU A 161 9.83 -1.65 -5.65
N ASP A 162 10.44 -2.42 -6.53
CA ASP A 162 11.85 -2.78 -6.43
C ASP A 162 12.44 -2.96 -7.85
N PRO A 163 13.40 -2.12 -8.28
CA PRO A 163 14.11 -2.32 -9.54
C PRO A 163 14.90 -3.64 -9.58
N ASP A 164 15.40 -4.13 -8.44
CA ASP A 164 16.38 -5.22 -8.35
C ASP A 164 15.81 -6.56 -7.86
N ARG A 165 14.67 -6.58 -7.13
CA ARG A 165 14.08 -7.82 -6.58
C ARG A 165 12.67 -8.19 -7.02
N THR A 166 12.14 -7.61 -8.10
CA THR A 166 10.82 -8.00 -8.63
C THR A 166 10.69 -9.52 -8.89
N ALA A 167 11.80 -10.23 -9.15
CA ALA A 167 11.79 -11.67 -9.44
C ALA A 167 11.60 -12.59 -8.22
N ALA A 168 11.95 -12.17 -7.00
CA ALA A 168 11.95 -13.06 -5.82
C ALA A 168 10.56 -13.19 -5.19
N LEU A 169 9.70 -12.17 -5.31
CA LEU A 169 8.33 -12.22 -4.81
C LEU A 169 7.40 -13.04 -5.72
N LEU A 170 7.78 -13.23 -6.99
CA LEU A 170 7.00 -13.95 -7.99
C LEU A 170 7.23 -15.48 -7.97
N LYS A 171 8.16 -15.99 -7.15
CA LYS A 171 8.58 -17.40 -7.16
C LYS A 171 8.00 -18.26 -6.03
N GLU A 172 7.15 -17.72 -5.16
CA GLU A 172 6.45 -18.53 -4.15
C GLU A 172 5.19 -19.18 -4.76
N PRO A 173 5.05 -20.52 -4.70
CA PRO A 173 3.81 -21.17 -5.09
C PRO A 173 2.70 -20.75 -4.12
N GLY A 174 1.65 -20.12 -4.67
CA GLY A 174 0.52 -19.54 -3.92
C GLY A 174 0.23 -18.06 -4.26
N LEU A 175 1.20 -17.35 -4.85
CA LEU A 175 1.00 -15.99 -5.38
C LEU A 175 0.56 -15.96 -6.86
N ASP A 176 0.63 -17.06 -7.60
CA ASP A 176 0.13 -17.09 -8.99
C ASP A 176 -1.38 -17.41 -9.07
N GLU A 177 -1.92 -18.27 -8.19
CA GLU A 177 -3.35 -18.63 -8.20
C GLU A 177 -4.25 -17.65 -7.45
N THR A 178 -3.65 -16.78 -6.63
CA THR A 178 -4.36 -15.70 -5.94
C THR A 178 -4.63 -14.51 -6.88
N PHE A 179 -4.01 -14.48 -8.07
CA PHE A 179 -3.97 -13.34 -8.97
C PHE A 179 -4.34 -13.72 -10.44
N SER A 180 -5.63 -13.75 -10.79
CA SER A 180 -6.17 -13.61 -12.19
C SER A 180 -7.71 -13.49 -12.22
N PRO A 181 -8.36 -12.92 -13.27
CA PRO A 181 -7.93 -11.96 -14.29
C PRO A 181 -8.63 -10.60 -14.06
N GLY A 182 -7.88 -9.56 -13.74
CA GLY A 182 -8.45 -8.21 -13.54
C GLY A 182 -7.41 -7.21 -13.05
N ILE A 183 -6.40 -7.73 -12.35
CA ILE A 183 -5.16 -7.03 -12.06
C ILE A 183 -4.24 -7.12 -13.27
N ARG A 184 -4.28 -6.12 -14.16
CA ARG A 184 -3.32 -6.02 -15.26
C ARG A 184 -1.91 -5.86 -14.67
N ARG A 185 -1.07 -6.88 -14.88
CA ARG A 185 0.39 -6.79 -14.79
C ARG A 185 0.86 -5.70 -15.76
N VAL A 186 1.27 -4.54 -15.25
CA VAL A 186 2.06 -3.59 -16.06
C VAL A 186 3.52 -3.96 -15.84
N GLN A 187 4.01 -4.89 -16.66
CA GLN A 187 5.43 -5.15 -16.78
C GLN A 187 6.09 -3.99 -17.55
N HIS A 188 7.29 -3.64 -17.13
CA HIS A 188 8.15 -2.63 -17.75
C HIS A 188 8.06 -2.63 -19.28
N LEU A 189 7.61 -1.51 -19.86
CA LEU A 189 7.71 -1.30 -21.30
C LEU A 189 9.18 -0.96 -21.61
N ARG A 190 9.93 -1.91 -22.16
CA ARG A 190 11.18 -1.59 -22.87
C ARG A 190 10.81 -1.32 -24.32
N VAL A 191 10.91 -0.06 -24.73
CA VAL A 191 10.86 0.32 -26.14
C VAL A 191 12.12 -0.24 -26.79
N PHE A 192 11.96 -1.20 -27.69
CA PHE A 192 13.02 -1.51 -28.65
C PHE A 192 12.97 -0.44 -29.73
N GLU A 193 14.04 0.35 -29.86
CA GLU A 193 14.26 1.09 -31.10
C GLU A 193 14.42 0.06 -32.21
N GLY A 194 13.45 0.03 -33.13
CA GLY A 194 13.52 -0.76 -34.33
C GLY A 194 14.68 -0.25 -35.18
N GLY A 195 15.75 -1.05 -35.25
CA GLY A 195 16.80 -0.88 -36.23
C GLY A 195 16.19 -0.94 -37.63
N ARG A 196 16.43 0.09 -38.42
CA ARG A 196 16.29 0.02 -39.87
C ARG A 196 17.70 -0.14 -40.41
N ASP A 197 18.07 -1.39 -40.66
CA ASP A 197 19.21 -1.73 -41.50
C ASP A 197 19.01 -1.11 -42.90
N GLY A 198 20.14 -0.81 -43.54
CA GLY A 198 20.26 -0.01 -44.76
C GLY A 198 19.66 -0.60 -46.03
#